data_AF-A0A8S3CZG1-F1
#
_entry.id   AF-A0A8S3CZG1-F1
#
_cell.length_a   1.000
_cell.length_b   1.000
_cell.length_c   1.000
_cell.angle_alpha   90.00
_cell.angle_beta   90.00
_cell.angle_gamma   90.00
#
_symmetry.space_group_name_H-M   'P 1'
#
loop_
_entity.id
_entity.type
_entity.pdbx_description
1 polymer ?
#
loop_
_entity_poly.entity_id
_entity_poly.type
_entity_poly.pdbx_seq_one_letter_code
_entity_poly.pdbx_strand_id
1 'polypeptide(L)' 'MHDAIEETTYCLPLPLGCESTVTLEMLLDEFLKEEPLDGEYYCSYCQELHLAKHKTSLSQPLPSVIIVQLKRFTFD' A
#
# COMPACT_ATOMS: atom_id res chain seq x y z
N MET A 1 -10.87 24.91 19.10
CA MET A 1 -9.57 24.30 18.76
C MET A 1 -9.93 23.04 18.02
N HIS A 2 -9.81 23.01 16.69
CA HIS A 2 -10.25 21.86 15.90
C HIS A 2 -9.08 20.89 15.84
N ASP A 3 -9.15 19.82 16.64
CA ASP A 3 -8.29 18.65 16.46
C ASP A 3 -8.61 18.06 15.09
N ALA A 4 -7.83 18.43 14.08
CA ALA A 4 -7.78 17.67 12.84
C ALA A 4 -7.04 16.37 13.19
N ILE A 5 -7.81 15.33 13.55
CA ILE A 5 -7.27 13.98 13.65
C ILE A 5 -6.78 13.66 12.24
N GLU A 6 -5.46 13.61 12.05
CA GLU A 6 -4.84 13.10 10.82
C GLU A 6 -5.13 11.60 10.73
N GLU A 7 -6.31 11.26 10.21
CA GLU A 7 -6.71 9.89 9.96
C GLU A 7 -5.97 9.38 8.72
N THR A 8 -5.06 8.44 8.89
CA THR A 8 -4.40 7.78 7.76
C THR A 8 -5.08 6.45 7.48
N THR A 9 -5.50 6.27 6.23
CA THR A 9 -6.13 5.04 5.77
C THR A 9 -5.17 4.21 4.93
N TYR A 10 -4.87 2.98 5.37
CA TYR A 10 -4.10 2.01 4.61
C TYR A 10 -5.02 0.96 3.99
N CYS A 11 -4.91 0.78 2.68
CA CYS A 11 -5.71 -0.20 1.94
C CYS A 11 -4.89 -1.46 1.68
N LEU A 12 -5.19 -2.55 2.40
CA LEU A 12 -4.48 -3.82 2.27
C LEU A 12 -5.25 -4.77 1.35
N PRO A 13 -4.63 -5.27 0.26
CA PRO A 13 -5.26 -6.25 -0.63
C PRO A 13 -5.38 -7.60 0.08
N LEU A 14 -6.58 -8.19 0.11
CA LEU A 14 -6.72 -9.57 0.57
C LEU A 14 -6.45 -10.52 -0.60
N PRO A 15 -5.59 -11.54 -0.43
CA PRO A 15 -5.37 -12.54 -1.47
C PRO A 15 -6.65 -13.35 -1.67
N LEU A 16 -7.27 -13.20 -2.84
CA LEU A 16 -8.49 -13.91 -3.22
C LEU A 16 -8.10 -15.34 -3.64
N GLY A 17 -8.45 -16.34 -2.82
CA GLY A 17 -8.57 -17.73 -3.26
C GLY A 17 -7.42 -18.70 -2.94
N CYS A 18 -6.30 -18.27 -2.35
CA CYS A 18 -5.18 -19.18 -2.07
C CYS A 18 -5.11 -19.69 -0.61
N GLU A 19 -5.51 -18.88 0.38
CA GLU A 19 -5.21 -19.16 1.78
C GLU A 19 -6.47 -19.33 2.64
N SER A 20 -6.50 -20.40 3.44
CA SER A 20 -7.60 -20.66 4.38
C SER A 20 -7.58 -19.72 5.58
N THR A 21 -6.44 -19.08 5.88
CA THR A 21 -6.28 -18.09 6.96
C THR A 21 -5.19 -17.10 6.56
N VAL A 22 -5.45 -15.81 6.74
CA VAL A 22 -4.50 -14.72 6.48
C VAL A 22 -4.45 -13.83 7.73
N THR A 23 -3.24 -13.46 8.18
CA THR A 23 -3.06 -12.56 9.32
C THR A 23 -2.86 -11.12 8.85
N LEU A 24 -3.16 -10.15 9.72
CA LEU A 24 -2.92 -8.73 9.42
C LEU A 24 -1.42 -8.43 9.23
N GLU A 25 -0.56 -9.12 10.00
CA GLU A 25 0.89 -9.00 9.88
C GLU A 25 1.37 -9.39 8.47
N MET A 26 0.89 -10.52 7.93
CA MET A 26 1.22 -10.94 6.56
C MET A 26 0.78 -9.90 5.52
N LEU A 27 -0.39 -9.29 5.71
CA LEU A 27 -0.89 -8.25 4.79
C LEU A 27 -0.05 -6.97 4.86
N LEU A 28 0.44 -6.61 6.04
CA LEU A 28 1.33 -5.47 6.23
C LEU A 28 2.70 -5.73 5.61
N ASP A 29 3.24 -6.93 5.76
CA ASP A 29 4.52 -7.33 5.17
C ASP A 29 4.46 -7.26 3.64
N GLU A 30 3.40 -7.79 3.03
CA GLU A 30 3.21 -7.68 1.58
C GLU A 30 2.97 -6.23 1.14
N PHE A 31 2.22 -5.43 1.89
CA PHE A 31 2.00 -4.02 1.58
C PHE A 31 3.28 -3.16 1.63
N LEU A 32 4.23 -3.53 2.48
CA LEU A 32 5.52 -2.85 2.66
C LEU A 32 6.62 -3.38 1.70
N LYS A 33 6.32 -4.45 0.97
CA LYS A 33 7.22 -5.07 0.02
C LYS A 33 7.45 -4.15 -1.18
N GLU A 34 8.64 -4.24 -1.76
CA GLU A 34 8.94 -3.58 -3.02
C GLU A 34 8.37 -4.42 -4.16
N GLU A 35 7.54 -3.81 -4.99
CA GLU A 35 6.89 -4.45 -6.12
C GLU A 35 7.20 -3.69 -7.41
N PRO A 36 7.29 -4.37 -8.57
CA PRO A 36 7.38 -3.67 -9.85
C PRO A 36 6.13 -2.82 -10.06
N LEU A 37 6.31 -1.60 -10.57
CA LEU A 37 5.18 -0.81 -11.04
C LEU A 37 4.56 -1.50 -12.24
N ASP A 38 3.23 -1.52 -12.28
CA ASP A 38 2.52 -1.96 -13.47
C ASP A 38 2.64 -0.87 -14.55
N GLY A 39 3.42 -1.16 -15.59
CA GLY A 39 3.74 -0.23 -16.67
C GLY A 39 5.02 0.57 -16.45
N GLU A 40 5.23 1.54 -17.33
CA GLU A 40 6.43 2.37 -17.35
C GLU A 40 6.21 3.66 -16.56
N TYR A 41 7.24 4.05 -15.80
CA TYR A 41 7.29 5.29 -15.05
C TYR A 41 8.25 6.27 -15.71
N TYR A 42 7.85 7.53 -15.81
CA TYR A 42 8.69 8.58 -16.38
C TYR A 42 9.76 9.03 -15.38
N CYS A 43 11.02 8.78 -15.69
CA CYS A 43 12.13 9.25 -14.88
C CYS A 43 12.50 10.68 -15.27
N SER A 44 12.33 11.64 -14.36
CA SER A 44 12.68 13.04 -14.58
C SER A 44 14.18 13.28 -14.81
N TYR A 45 15.04 12.37 -14.34
CA TYR A 45 16.49 12.43 -14.53
C TYR A 45 16.92 11.90 -15.91
N CYS A 46 16.40 10.74 -16.33
CA CYS A 46 16.72 10.15 -17.63
C CYS A 46 15.93 10.79 -18.78
N GLN A 47 14.82 11.46 -18.46
CA GLN A 47 13.83 11.98 -19.42
C GLN A 47 13.17 10.92 -20.30
N GLU A 48 13.13 9.66 -19.82
CA GLU A 48 12.61 8.51 -20.54
C GLU A 48 11.69 7.66 -19.64
N LEU A 49 10.89 6.80 -20.29
CA LEU A 49 10.03 5.81 -19.63
C LEU A 49 10.86 4.59 -19.23
N HIS A 50 10.75 4.18 -17.96
CA HIS A 50 11.46 3.02 -17.43
C HIS A 50 10.53 2.13 -16.62
N LEU A 51 10.82 0.84 -16.59
CA LEU A 51 10.29 -0.06 -15.59
C LEU A 51 10.79 0.40 -14.21
N ALA A 52 9.87 0.81 -13.36
CA ALA A 52 10.17 1.24 -12.01
C ALA A 52 9.68 0.22 -11.00
N LYS A 53 10.10 0.41 -9.75
CA LYS A 53 9.58 -0.32 -8.61
C LYS A 53 8.95 0.66 -7.65
N HIS A 54 7.89 0.22 -7.01
CA HIS A 54 7.19 0.96 -5.97
C HIS A 54 7.37 0.24 -4.64
N LYS A 55 7.61 1.01 -3.59
CA LYS A 55 7.65 0.51 -2.22
C LYS A 55 6.83 1.45 -1.34
N THR A 56 5.81 0.89 -0.70
CA THR A 56 5.03 1.64 0.28
C THR A 56 5.74 1.65 1.63
N SER A 57 5.62 2.73 2.39
CA SER A 57 6.16 2.81 3.75
C SER A 57 5.15 3.45 4.69
N LEU A 58 5.21 3.06 5.96
CA LEU A 58 4.45 3.71 7.03
C LEU A 58 5.25 4.91 7.52
N SER A 59 4.75 6.11 7.25
CA SER A 59 5.36 7.37 7.71
C SER A 59 5.50 7.38 9.22
N GLN A 60 6.66 7.83 9.71
CA GLN A 60 6.94 7.99 11.14
C GLN A 60 7.00 9.48 11.51
N PRO A 61 6.43 9.89 12.65
CA PRO A 61 5.69 9.05 13.60
C PRO A 61 4.35 8.55 13.05
N LEU A 62 3.88 7.40 13.54
CA LEU A 62 2.55 6.92 13.19
C LEU A 62 1.47 7.89 13.68
N PRO A 63 0.38 8.08 12.92
CA PRO A 63 -0.73 8.90 13.34
C PRO A 63 -1.45 8.29 14.54
N SER A 64 -2.12 9.15 15.32
CA SER A 64 -2.86 8.75 16.52
C SER A 64 -4.00 7.77 16.24
N VAL A 65 -4.54 7.81 15.02
CA VAL A 65 -5.60 6.91 14.54
C VAL A 65 -5.21 6.36 13.19
N ILE A 66 -5.22 5.04 13.08
CA ILE A 66 -4.94 4.31 11.84
C ILE A 66 -6.21 3.58 11.42
N ILE A 67 -6.64 3.81 10.18
CA ILE A 67 -7.73 3.08 9.57
C ILE A 67 -7.12 2.05 8.63
N VAL A 68 -7.44 0.77 8.84
CA VAL A 68 -7.01 -0.32 7.95
C VAL A 68 -8.23 -0.83 7.17
N GLN A 69 -8.23 -0.59 5.86
CA GLN A 69 -9.26 -1.08 4.96
C GLN A 69 -8.78 -2.35 4.26
N LEU A 70 -9.48 -3.46 4.49
CA LEU A 70 -9.23 -4.72 3.80
C LEU A 70 -9.98 -4.75 2.46
N LYS A 71 -9.25 -4.70 1.34
CA LYS A 71 -9.81 -4.77 -0.01
C LYS A 71 -10.17 -6.21 -0.35
N ARG A 72 -11.45 -6.55 -0.15
CA ARG A 72 -12.05 -7.88 -0.46
C ARG A 72 -12.60 -8.00 -1.87
N PHE A 73 -12.85 -6.87 -2.53
CA PHE A 73 -13.50 -6.84 -3.83
C PHE A 73 -12.53 -6.23 -4.84
N THR A 74 -12.19 -7.01 -5.86
CA THR A 74 -11.55 -6.54 -7.08
C THR A 74 -12.61 -6.54 -8.18
N PHE A 75 -12.56 -5.56 -9.09
CA PHE A 75 -13.36 -5.61 -10.31
C PHE A 75 -12.60 -6.48 -11.32
N ASP A 76 -13.26 -7.50 -11.86
CA ASP A 76 -12.78 -8.31 -12.99
C ASP A 76 -12.77 -7.50 -14.29
#